data_AF-A0A387HHE2-F1
#
_entry.id   AF-A0A387HHE2-F1
#
_cell.length_a   1.000
_cell.length_b   1.000
_cell.length_c   1.000
_cell.angle_alpha   90.00
_cell.angle_beta   90.00
_cell.angle_gamma   90.00
#
_symmetry.space_group_name_H-M   'P 1'
#
loop_
_entity.id
_entity.type
_entity.pdbx_description
1 polymer ?
#
loop_
_entity_poly.entity_id
_entity_poly.type
_entity_poly.pdbx_seq_one_letter_code
_entity_poly.pdbx_strand_id
1 'polypeptide(L)'
;MHRLGLRFRLQRRVARRCTADFVLPRYRIAVFVDGCFWHGCPEHCPAEFKGRNALLWQEKIAANRKRDQRNTMEATEAGWTVVRIWECEIRHDTAGAAQRVATVVREQGGSVRSRSAANQSTRTRARIPTLEDGRESRRLSPNDTLSVIIGT
;
A
#
# COMPACT_ATOMS: atom_id res chain seq x y z
N MET A 1 14.58 12.42 1.70
CA MET A 1 13.11 12.49 1.81
C MET A 1 12.60 13.62 2.69
N HIS A 2 12.92 13.68 3.99
CA HIS A 2 12.46 14.77 4.87
C HIS A 2 12.84 16.17 4.36
N ARG A 3 14.08 16.34 3.87
CA ARG A 3 14.55 17.59 3.25
C ARG A 3 13.72 18.03 2.04
N LEU A 4 13.07 17.09 1.34
CA LEU A 4 12.20 17.36 0.20
C LEU A 4 10.74 17.64 0.62
N GLY A 5 10.47 17.79 1.92
CA GLY A 5 9.12 18.01 2.46
C GLY A 5 8.22 16.77 2.42
N LEU A 6 8.76 15.61 2.05
CA LEU A 6 8.00 14.38 1.90
C LEU A 6 7.92 13.60 3.21
N ARG A 7 6.69 13.23 3.59
CA ARG A 7 6.45 12.33 4.72
C ARG A 7 6.37 10.89 4.22
N PHE A 8 7.12 10.00 4.86
CA PHE A 8 7.17 8.58 4.55
C PHE A 8 6.97 7.74 5.81
N ARG A 9 6.67 6.47 5.62
CA ARG A 9 6.63 5.46 6.68
C ARG A 9 7.51 4.29 6.28
N LEU A 10 8.30 3.79 7.21
CA LEU A 10 9.18 2.64 6.98
C LEU A 10 8.41 1.32 7.09
N GLN A 11 8.90 0.29 6.39
CA GLN A 11 8.55 -1.12 6.56
C GLN A 11 7.04 -1.37 6.60
N ARG A 12 6.33 -0.88 5.57
CA ARG A 12 4.87 -1.04 5.47
C ARG A 12 4.51 -2.15 4.51
N ARG A 13 3.57 -2.99 4.94
CA ARG A 13 2.94 -3.99 4.08
C ARG A 13 2.11 -3.28 3.00
N VAL A 14 2.43 -3.53 1.74
CA VAL A 14 1.73 -2.96 0.57
C VAL A 14 0.88 -4.02 -0.14
N ALA A 15 1.21 -5.29 0.03
CA ALA A 15 0.41 -6.46 -0.36
C ALA A 15 0.65 -7.63 0.61
N ARG A 16 -0.14 -8.71 0.50
CA ARG A 16 -0.20 -9.79 1.50
C ARG A 16 1.17 -10.34 1.94
N ARG A 17 2.11 -10.51 1.01
CA ARG A 17 3.48 -10.99 1.28
C ARG A 17 4.56 -9.99 0.84
N CYS A 18 4.18 -8.72 0.68
CA CYS A 18 5.05 -7.68 0.14
C CYS A 18 5.11 -6.51 1.12
N THR A 19 6.30 -6.29 1.67
CA THR A 19 6.61 -5.15 2.54
C THR A 19 7.60 -4.27 1.80
N ALA A 20 7.27 -2.99 1.64
CA ALA A 20 8.16 -1.99 1.06
C ALA A 20 9.07 -1.40 2.13
N ASP A 21 10.30 -1.03 1.77
CA ASP A 21 11.27 -0.42 2.68
C ASP A 21 10.74 0.88 3.24
N PHE A 22 10.14 1.69 2.38
CA PHE A 22 9.32 2.80 2.80
C PHE A 22 8.20 3.11 1.81
N VAL A 23 7.19 3.80 2.30
CA VAL A 23 6.02 4.21 1.53
C VAL A 23 5.75 5.70 1.71
N LEU A 24 5.13 6.31 0.71
CA LEU A 24 4.53 7.64 0.81
C LEU A 24 3.00 7.49 0.70
N PRO A 25 2.28 7.29 1.82
CA PRO A 25 0.88 6.87 1.80
C PRO A 25 -0.05 7.85 1.07
N ARG A 26 0.21 9.16 1.22
CA ARG A 26 -0.58 10.21 0.55
C ARG A 26 -0.60 10.06 -0.96
N TYR A 27 0.48 9.56 -1.54
CA TYR A 27 0.65 9.44 -3.00
C TYR A 27 0.48 8.00 -3.50
N ARG A 28 0.19 7.05 -2.60
CA ARG A 28 0.16 5.61 -2.91
C ARG A 28 1.44 5.13 -3.60
N ILE A 29 2.60 5.62 -3.15
CA ILE A 29 3.91 5.19 -3.67
C ILE A 29 4.58 4.24 -2.68
N ALA A 30 5.07 3.11 -3.19
CA ALA A 30 5.85 2.11 -2.46
C ALA A 30 7.27 2.08 -3.04
N VAL A 31 8.28 2.25 -2.18
CA VAL A 31 9.68 2.27 -2.60
C VAL A 31 10.42 1.05 -2.05
N PHE A 32 11.16 0.39 -2.93
CA PHE A 32 12.03 -0.74 -2.63
C PHE A 32 13.48 -0.37 -2.91
N VAL A 33 14.36 -0.73 -1.99
CA VAL A 33 15.81 -0.54 -2.10
C VAL A 33 16.46 -1.90 -2.30
N ASP A 34 16.94 -2.14 -3.51
CA ASP A 34 17.47 -3.44 -3.90
C ASP A 34 18.98 -3.50 -3.69
N GLY A 35 19.39 -4.41 -2.81
CA GLY A 35 20.79 -4.78 -2.66
C GLY A 35 21.34 -5.38 -3.96
N CYS A 36 22.43 -4.81 -4.47
CA CYS A 36 23.00 -5.14 -5.77
C CYS A 36 23.32 -6.64 -5.93
N PHE A 37 23.93 -7.24 -4.91
CA PHE A 37 24.26 -8.66 -4.92
C PHE A 37 23.00 -9.53 -4.84
N TRP A 38 22.13 -9.29 -3.85
CA TRP A 38 20.99 -10.16 -3.51
C TRP A 38 19.86 -10.17 -4.53
N HIS A 39 19.69 -9.07 -5.25
CA HIS A 39 18.65 -8.91 -6.28
C HIS A 39 19.24 -8.98 -7.70
N GLY A 40 20.57 -9.10 -7.79
CA GLY A 40 21.30 -9.27 -9.03
C GLY A 40 21.20 -8.04 -9.94
N CYS A 41 21.79 -6.91 -9.53
CA CYS A 41 21.82 -5.73 -10.37
C CYS A 41 22.69 -5.96 -11.62
N PRO A 42 22.41 -5.30 -12.74
CA PRO A 42 23.14 -5.52 -14.00
C PRO A 42 24.65 -5.26 -13.91
N GLU A 43 25.06 -4.31 -13.07
CA GLU A 43 26.47 -3.86 -12.99
C GLU A 43 27.35 -4.67 -12.03
N HIS A 44 26.80 -5.13 -10.89
CA HIS A 44 27.59 -5.72 -9.81
C HIS A 44 27.28 -7.20 -9.57
N CYS A 45 26.22 -7.74 -10.17
CA CYS A 45 25.96 -9.17 -10.13
C CYS A 45 26.91 -9.88 -11.09
N PRO A 46 27.66 -10.91 -10.64
CA PRO A 46 28.46 -11.72 -11.55
C PRO A 46 27.59 -12.34 -12.65
N ALA A 47 28.10 -12.33 -13.89
CA ALA A 47 27.47 -13.05 -15.00
C ALA A 47 27.51 -14.57 -14.77
N GLU A 48 28.55 -15.05 -14.10
CA GLU A 48 28.72 -16.44 -13.70
C GLU A 48 29.26 -16.51 -12.26
N PHE A 49 28.62 -17.32 -11.42
CA PHE A 49 29.10 -17.59 -10.07
C PHE A 49 30.16 -18.70 -10.11
N LYS A 50 31.24 -18.56 -9.33
CA LYS A 50 32.35 -19.52 -9.29
C LYS A 50 32.45 -20.21 -7.93
N GLY A 51 32.98 -21.43 -7.93
CA GLY A 51 33.24 -22.23 -6.72
C GLY A 51 32.10 -23.18 -6.34
N ARG A 52 32.28 -23.88 -5.20
CA ARG A 52 31.41 -24.98 -4.77
C ARG A 52 29.93 -24.60 -4.58
N ASN A 53 29.64 -23.33 -4.33
CA ASN A 53 28.28 -22.82 -4.09
C ASN A 53 27.69 -22.08 -5.30
N ALA A 54 28.33 -22.14 -6.48
CA ALA A 54 27.91 -21.38 -7.66
C ALA A 54 26.44 -21.60 -8.03
N LEU A 55 26.02 -22.86 -8.13
CA LEU A 55 24.64 -23.23 -8.45
C LEU A 55 23.66 -22.70 -7.40
N LEU A 56 23.99 -22.86 -6.11
CA LEU A 56 23.16 -22.36 -5.00
C LEU A 56 22.95 -20.85 -5.09
N TRP A 57 24.00 -20.09 -5.40
CA TRP A 57 23.89 -18.63 -5.56
C TRP A 57 23.07 -18.25 -6.78
N GLN A 58 23.30 -18.92 -7.92
CA GLN A 58 22.55 -18.66 -9.14
C GLN A 58 21.05 -18.90 -8.94
N GLU A 59 20.67 -20.04 -8.35
CA GLU A 59 19.29 -20.36 -8.01
C GLU A 59 18.69 -19.37 -7.01
N LYS A 60 19.46 -18.97 -6.00
CA LYS A 60 19.03 -18.01 -4.98
C LYS A 60 18.72 -16.64 -5.59
N ILE A 61 19.61 -16.12 -6.43
CA ILE A 61 19.41 -14.83 -7.11
C ILE A 61 18.22 -14.91 -8.07
N ALA A 62 18.09 -16.00 -8.83
CA ALA A 62 16.93 -16.20 -9.71
C ALA A 62 15.60 -16.24 -8.92
N ALA A 63 15.57 -16.93 -7.78
CA ALA A 63 14.41 -16.98 -6.90
C ALA A 63 14.07 -15.61 -6.29
N ASN A 64 15.08 -14.82 -5.93
CA ASN A 64 14.90 -13.45 -5.44
C ASN A 64 14.31 -12.54 -6.52
N ARG A 65 14.86 -12.56 -7.74
CA ARG A 65 14.30 -11.80 -8.88
C ARG A 65 12.85 -12.15 -9.17
N LYS A 66 12.50 -13.46 -9.14
CA LYS A 66 11.12 -13.92 -9.31
C LYS A 66 10.21 -13.42 -8.17
N ARG A 67 10.72 -13.33 -6.95
CA ARG A 67 10.01 -12.75 -5.81
C ARG A 67 9.81 -11.25 -5.99
N ASP A 68 10.80 -10.51 -6.48
CA ASP A 68 10.72 -9.07 -6.70
C ASP A 68 9.70 -8.70 -7.78
N GLN A 69 9.66 -9.48 -8.87
CA GLN A 69 8.65 -9.35 -9.91
C GLN A 69 7.24 -9.54 -9.35
N ARG A 70 7.03 -10.62 -8.58
CA ARG A 70 5.74 -10.90 -7.93
C ARG A 70 5.35 -9.78 -6.95
N ASN A 71 6.29 -9.32 -6.13
CA ASN A 71 6.06 -8.25 -5.17
C ASN A 71 5.65 -6.94 -5.87
N THR A 72 6.27 -6.66 -7.01
CA THR A 72 5.95 -5.50 -7.85
C THR A 72 4.53 -5.62 -8.41
N MET A 73 4.16 -6.80 -8.94
CA MET A 73 2.81 -7.07 -9.45
C MET A 73 1.77 -6.93 -8.33
N GLU A 74 1.92 -7.65 -7.22
CA GLU A 74 0.96 -7.62 -6.10
C GLU A 74 0.80 -6.21 -5.52
N ALA A 75 1.88 -5.44 -5.40
CA ALA A 75 1.80 -4.05 -4.93
C ALA A 75 1.06 -3.15 -5.93
N THR A 76 1.33 -3.33 -7.23
CA THR A 76 0.66 -2.59 -8.31
C THR A 76 -0.83 -2.90 -8.35
N GLU A 77 -1.22 -4.17 -8.26
CA GLU A 77 -2.61 -4.62 -8.17
C GLU A 77 -3.33 -4.06 -6.94
N ALA A 78 -2.60 -3.91 -5.82
CA ALA A 78 -3.11 -3.26 -4.61
C ALA A 78 -3.19 -1.72 -4.71
N GLY A 79 -2.95 -1.15 -5.92
CA GLY A 79 -3.08 0.27 -6.22
C GLY A 79 -1.89 1.11 -5.78
N TRP A 80 -0.71 0.50 -5.58
CA TRP A 80 0.53 1.22 -5.30
C TRP A 80 1.33 1.47 -6.58
N THR A 81 1.86 2.68 -6.72
CA THR A 81 2.95 2.96 -7.66
C THR A 81 4.25 2.44 -7.06
N VAL A 82 4.89 1.49 -7.73
CA VAL A 82 6.14 0.87 -7.28
C VAL A 82 7.33 1.61 -7.85
N VAL A 83 8.29 1.98 -6.99
CA VAL A 83 9.58 2.53 -7.38
C VAL A 83 10.67 1.64 -6.79
N ARG A 84 11.60 1.17 -7.62
CA ARG A 84 12.76 0.38 -7.18
C ARG A 84 14.03 1.17 -7.45
N ILE A 85 14.92 1.19 -6.46
CA ILE A 85 16.20 1.90 -6.52
C ILE A 85 17.28 0.92 -6.11
N TRP A 86 18.36 0.85 -6.87
CA TRP A 86 19.49 0.00 -6.52
C TRP A 86 20.35 0.64 -5.43
N GLU A 87 20.91 -0.20 -4.57
CA GLU A 87 21.82 0.23 -3.52
C GLU A 87 23.06 0.96 -4.08
N CYS A 88 23.58 0.55 -5.25
CA CYS A 88 24.68 1.24 -5.93
C CYS A 88 24.29 2.66 -6.36
N GLU A 89 23.07 2.88 -6.85
CA GLU A 89 22.57 4.20 -7.21
C GLU A 89 22.54 5.13 -5.99
N ILE A 90 22.13 4.60 -4.83
CA ILE A 90 22.08 5.37 -3.58
C ILE A 90 23.50 5.70 -3.08
N ARG A 91 24.41 4.72 -3.13
CA ARG A 91 25.82 4.92 -2.75
C ARG A 91 26.52 5.95 -3.62
N HIS A 92 26.21 5.96 -4.92
CA HIS A 92 26.78 6.89 -5.87
C HIS A 92 26.19 8.30 -5.73
N ASP A 93 24.86 8.41 -5.75
CA ASP A 93 24.16 9.69 -5.64
C ASP A 93 22.84 9.53 -4.87
N THR A 94 22.93 9.69 -3.55
CA THR A 94 21.77 9.64 -2.66
C THR A 94 20.77 10.77 -2.98
N ALA A 95 21.24 11.95 -3.41
CA ALA A 95 20.38 13.09 -3.69
C ALA A 95 19.58 12.86 -4.98
N GLY A 96 20.22 12.38 -6.04
CA GLY A 96 19.58 11.99 -7.29
C GLY A 96 18.59 10.85 -7.11
N ALA A 97 18.95 9.81 -6.34
CA ALA A 97 18.03 8.74 -5.98
C ALA A 97 16.77 9.28 -5.26
N ALA A 98 16.96 10.20 -4.31
CA ALA A 98 15.83 10.83 -3.62
C ALA A 98 14.98 11.70 -4.56
N GLN A 99 15.62 12.40 -5.50
CA GLN A 99 14.93 13.25 -6.46
C GLN A 99 14.09 12.44 -7.45
N ARG A 100 14.55 11.26 -7.87
CA ARG A 100 13.77 10.33 -8.71
C ARG A 100 12.43 9.97 -8.05
N VAL A 101 12.43 9.62 -6.76
CA VAL A 101 11.19 9.37 -6.02
C VAL A 101 10.32 10.63 -5.96
N ALA A 102 10.93 11.79 -5.75
CA ALA A 102 10.19 13.06 -5.70
C ALA A 102 9.54 13.42 -7.03
N THR A 103 10.16 13.08 -8.16
CA THR A 103 9.55 13.25 -9.49
C THR A 103 8.28 12.41 -9.63
N VAL A 104 8.33 11.14 -9.27
CA VAL A 104 7.13 10.26 -9.25
C VAL A 104 6.05 10.81 -8.32
N VAL A 105 6.42 11.38 -7.18
CA VAL A 105 5.46 12.04 -6.27
C VAL A 105 4.76 13.24 -6.94
N ARG A 106 5.49 14.06 -7.71
CA ARG A 106 4.90 15.22 -8.41
C ARG A 106 3.89 14.76 -9.46
N GLU A 107 4.23 13.72 -10.22
CA GLU A 107 3.35 13.10 -11.22
C GLU A 107 2.08 12.54 -10.57
N GLN A 108 2.22 11.79 -9.47
CA GLN A 108 1.08 11.23 -8.73
C GLN A 108 0.23 12.31 -8.05
N GLY A 109 0.84 13.39 -7.58
CA GLY A 109 0.14 14.53 -6.95
C GLY A 109 -0.88 15.19 -7.86
N GLY A 110 -0.66 15.21 -9.18
CA GLY A 110 -1.65 15.64 -10.17
C GLY A 110 -2.86 14.71 -10.21
N SER A 111 -2.61 13.41 -10.30
CA SER A 111 -3.66 12.38 -10.35
C SER A 111 -4.52 12.30 -9.08
N VAL A 112 -3.94 12.49 -7.90
CA VAL A 112 -4.67 12.49 -6.62
C VAL A 112 -5.61 13.69 -6.51
N ARG A 113 -5.20 14.87 -6.99
CA ARG A 113 -6.06 16.07 -7.01
C ARG A 113 -7.25 15.88 -7.93
N SER A 114 -7.04 15.34 -9.14
CA SER A 114 -8.13 15.09 -10.09
C SER A 114 -9.15 14.06 -9.59
N ARG A 115 -8.69 12.99 -8.94
CA ARG A 115 -9.57 11.98 -8.30
C ARG A 115 -10.38 12.56 -7.13
N SER A 116 -9.77 13.45 -6.35
CA SER A 116 -10.44 14.11 -5.22
C SER A 116 -11.49 15.12 -5.68
N ALA A 117 -11.25 15.83 -6.79
CA ALA A 117 -12.24 16.73 -7.39
C ALA A 117 -13.45 15.96 -7.96
N ALA A 118 -13.20 14.86 -8.68
CA ALA A 118 -14.27 14.01 -9.23
C ALA A 118 -15.15 13.37 -8.13
N ASN A 119 -14.54 12.94 -7.02
CA ASN A 119 -15.25 12.30 -5.91
C ASN A 119 -15.99 13.28 -4.97
N GLN A 120 -15.74 14.59 -5.08
CA GLN A 120 -16.52 15.62 -4.39
C GLN A 120 -17.84 15.94 -5.11
N SER A 121 -17.87 15.81 -6.43
CA SER A 121 -19.07 16.09 -7.24
C SER A 121 -20.17 15.03 -7.09
N THR A 122 -19.82 13.80 -6.69
CA THR A 122 -20.77 12.68 -6.48
C THR A 122 -21.39 12.65 -5.08
N ARG A 123 -20.94 13.49 -4.14
CA ARG A 123 -21.47 13.56 -2.77
C ARG A 123 -22.55 14.63 -2.56
N THR A 124 -22.90 15.40 -3.61
CA THR A 124 -23.99 16.38 -3.51
C THR A 124 -25.35 15.68 -3.67
N ARG A 125 -26.02 15.53 -2.52
CA ARG A 125 -27.44 15.17 -2.26
C ARG A 125 -27.87 13.70 -2.43
N ALA A 126 -27.94 13.02 -1.29
CA ALA A 126 -29.15 12.31 -0.90
C ALA A 126 -29.58 12.84 0.48
N ARG A 127 -30.47 13.84 0.47
CA ARG A 127 -31.15 14.33 1.67
C ARG A 127 -32.25 13.31 1.95
N ILE A 128 -32.03 12.41 2.90
CA ILE A 128 -33.06 11.46 3.36
C ILE A 128 -34.23 12.31 3.88
N PRO A 129 -35.46 12.20 3.35
CA PRO A 129 -36.59 12.92 3.92
C PRO A 129 -36.94 12.27 5.27
N THR A 130 -36.84 13.06 6.34
CA THR A 130 -37.36 12.71 7.65
C THR A 130 -38.88 12.67 7.58
N LEU A 131 -39.48 11.50 7.77
CA LEU A 131 -40.91 11.36 8.02
C LEU A 131 -41.17 11.81 9.47
N GLU A 132 -41.77 13.00 9.61
CA GLU A 132 -42.36 13.43 10.87
C GLU A 132 -43.79 12.88 11.03
N ASP A 133 -43.94 12.18 12.14
CA ASP A 133 -45.03 12.20 13.12
C ASP A 133 -46.48 11.86 12.73
N GLY A 134 -47.03 10.88 13.45
CA GLY A 134 -48.41 10.45 13.42
C GLY A 134 -48.77 9.76 14.73
N ARG A 135 -49.05 10.57 15.76
CA ARG A 135 -49.68 10.12 17.02
C ARG A 135 -51.02 9.45 16.72
N GLU A 136 -51.23 8.25 17.25
CA GLU A 136 -52.53 7.95 17.84
C GLU A 136 -52.40 6.99 19.03
N SER A 137 -52.70 7.55 20.20
CA SER A 137 -52.79 6.88 21.48
C SER A 137 -54.10 6.08 21.59
N ARG A 138 -54.02 4.79 21.94
CA ARG A 138 -55.11 4.11 22.66
C ARG A 138 -54.55 3.42 23.91
N ARG A 139 -55.18 3.73 25.04
CA ARG A 139 -54.93 3.16 26.37
C ARG A 139 -55.74 1.86 26.56
N LEU A 140 -55.40 1.19 27.67
CA LEU A 140 -56.06 0.11 28.43
C LEU A 140 -55.47 -1.29 28.14
N SER A 141 -55.17 -2.16 29.11
CA SER A 141 -55.55 -2.26 30.53
C SER A 141 -54.55 -3.17 31.30
N PRO A 142 -54.39 -3.05 32.63
CA PRO A 142 -53.52 -3.91 33.44
C PRO A 142 -54.31 -5.10 33.99
N ASN A 143 -54.13 -6.27 33.39
CA ASN A 143 -54.34 -7.58 34.01
C ASN A 143 -53.92 -8.62 32.99
N ASP A 144 -52.75 -9.22 33.16
CA ASP A 144 -52.62 -10.65 32.94
C ASP A 144 -51.51 -11.19 33.84
N THR A 145 -51.97 -12.10 34.68
CA THR A 145 -51.31 -12.65 35.85
C THR A 145 -50.99 -14.11 35.53
N LEU A 146 -49.75 -14.52 35.86
CA LEU A 146 -49.30 -15.90 36.14
C LEU A 146 -49.35 -16.96 35.04
N SER A 147 -48.18 -17.53 34.73
CA SER A 147 -47.83 -18.97 34.87
C SER A 147 -46.36 -19.14 34.41
N VAL A 148 -45.38 -19.30 35.31
CA VAL A 148 -44.78 -20.58 35.75
C VAL A 148 -44.43 -21.49 34.57
N ILE A 149 -43.13 -21.78 34.35
CA ILE A 149 -42.50 -23.11 34.40
C ILE A 149 -40.98 -22.97 34.21
N ILE A 150 -40.26 -23.72 35.04
CA ILE A 150 -38.82 -23.79 35.27
C ILE A 150 -38.17 -24.66 34.18
N GLY A 151 -36.97 -24.32 33.73
CA GLY A 151 -36.17 -25.19 32.86
C GLY A 151 -34.73 -24.69 32.76
N THR A 152 -33.84 -25.44 33.41
CA THR A 152 -32.37 -25.36 33.51
C THR A 152 -31.61 -24.94 32.27
#